data_AF-A0A832K3S8-F1
#
_entry.id   AF-A0A832K3S8-F1
#
_cell.length_a   1.000
_cell.length_b   1.000
_cell.length_c   1.000
_cell.angle_alpha   90.00
_cell.angle_beta   90.00
_cell.angle_gamma   90.00
#
_symmetry.space_group_name_H-M   'P 1'
#
loop_
_entity.id
_entity.type
_entity.pdbx_description
1 polymer ?
#
loop_
_entity_poly.entity_id
_entity_poly.type
_entity_poly.pdbx_seq_one_letter_code
_entity_poly.pdbx_strand_id
1 'polypeptide(L)'
;MTQESNSPTPADWQPDSWQRRPAAQQPTYPDAAALSRVLAQLSRLPPLVSSWEIETLRGQLAEVVRGERFLLQGGDCSESFEDCESSSIAAKLKILLQMSLVLVHGGRKRVTRVGRFAGQYAKPRSADVETRQGLTLPAYRGDMVNRVGFTPADRIPDPANLLRASYDQTQDQHLSGWMTWGDFPR
;
A
#
# COMPACT_ATOMS: atom_id res chain seq x y z
N MET A 1 19.13 32.60 24.34
CA MET A 1 18.41 32.58 23.05
C MET A 1 17.96 31.15 22.82
N THR A 2 16.80 30.81 23.38
CA THR A 2 16.20 29.47 23.30
C THR A 2 15.58 29.31 21.91
N GLN A 3 16.08 28.35 21.13
CA GLN A 3 15.42 27.93 19.91
C GLN A 3 14.18 27.12 20.29
N GLU A 4 13.00 27.72 20.09
CA GLU A 4 11.74 27.02 20.16
C GLU A 4 11.67 26.02 19.01
N SER A 5 11.57 24.73 19.36
CA SER A 5 11.27 23.67 18.41
C SER A 5 9.83 23.86 17.92
N ASN A 6 9.68 24.40 16.72
CA ASN A 6 8.38 24.62 16.09
C ASN A 6 7.82 23.27 15.59
N SER A 7 7.19 22.51 16.49
CA SER A 7 6.34 21.38 16.14
C SER A 7 5.14 21.91 15.35
N PRO A 8 4.90 21.48 14.10
CA PRO A 8 3.80 22.03 13.32
C PRO A 8 2.45 21.76 14.01
N THR A 9 1.73 22.83 14.32
CA THR A 9 0.38 22.80 14.88
C THR A 9 -0.59 22.17 13.86
N PRO A 10 -1.58 21.34 14.26
CA PRO A 10 -2.54 20.69 13.35
C PRO A 10 -3.36 21.63 12.44
N ALA A 11 -3.31 22.94 12.67
CA ALA A 11 -4.14 23.94 12.00
C ALA A 11 -3.82 24.15 10.50
N ASP A 12 -2.61 23.80 10.04
CA ASP A 12 -2.18 24.00 8.65
C ASP A 12 -2.21 22.70 7.81
N TRP A 13 -2.72 21.60 8.38
CA TRP A 13 -2.79 20.33 7.68
C TRP A 13 -3.96 20.31 6.70
N GLN A 14 -3.65 20.01 5.44
CA GLN A 14 -4.62 19.71 4.39
C GLN A 14 -4.13 18.48 3.61
N PRO A 15 -5.00 17.69 2.96
CA PRO A 15 -4.60 16.50 2.21
C PRO A 15 -3.53 16.75 1.13
N ASP A 16 -3.47 17.97 0.57
CA ASP A 16 -2.51 18.39 -0.46
C ASP A 16 -1.26 19.10 0.11
N SER A 17 -1.21 19.35 1.42
CA SER A 17 -0.17 20.18 2.05
C SER A 17 1.24 19.63 1.89
N TRP A 18 1.37 18.31 1.71
CA TRP A 18 2.63 17.63 1.45
C TRP A 18 3.28 18.06 0.12
N GLN A 19 2.51 18.49 -0.87
CA GLN A 19 3.03 18.91 -2.19
C GLN A 19 3.91 20.15 -2.11
N ARG A 20 3.78 20.93 -1.03
CA ARG A 20 4.62 22.11 -0.74
C ARG A 20 5.95 21.74 -0.08
N ARG A 21 6.21 20.46 0.18
CA ARG A 21 7.43 19.94 0.81
C ARG A 21 8.24 19.12 -0.20
N PRO A 22 9.57 19.03 -0.03
CA PRO A 22 10.38 18.13 -0.85
C PRO A 22 9.88 16.68 -0.71
N ALA A 23 9.52 16.05 -1.83
CA ALA A 23 9.07 14.67 -1.89
C ALA A 23 9.97 13.87 -2.83
N ALA A 24 10.79 12.99 -2.26
CA ALA A 24 11.64 12.10 -3.04
C ALA A 24 10.82 10.98 -3.71
N GLN A 25 11.40 10.32 -4.72
CA GLN A 25 10.87 9.11 -5.36
C GLN A 25 9.53 9.28 -6.11
N GLN A 26 9.05 10.50 -6.31
CA GLN A 26 7.86 10.77 -7.11
C GLN A 26 8.13 10.51 -8.61
N PRO A 27 7.22 9.83 -9.33
CA PRO A 27 7.35 9.70 -10.77
C PRO A 27 7.13 11.04 -11.48
N THR A 28 7.82 11.23 -12.60
CA THR A 28 7.57 12.34 -13.51
C THR A 28 6.67 11.86 -14.64
N TYR A 29 5.38 12.22 -14.57
CA TYR A 29 4.43 11.91 -15.63
C TYR A 29 4.58 12.89 -16.80
N PRO A 30 4.61 12.41 -18.06
CA PRO A 30 4.81 13.27 -19.23
C PRO A 30 3.60 14.17 -19.55
N ASP A 31 2.38 13.73 -19.21
CA ASP A 31 1.15 14.51 -19.40
C ASP A 31 0.51 14.82 -18.03
N ALA A 32 0.73 16.05 -17.55
CA ALA A 32 0.16 16.54 -16.30
C ALA A 32 -1.38 16.63 -16.36
N ALA A 33 -1.97 16.93 -17.52
CA ALA A 33 -3.42 17.00 -17.67
C ALA A 33 -4.07 15.60 -17.60
N ALA A 34 -3.41 14.57 -18.15
CA ALA A 34 -3.83 13.18 -17.96
C ALA A 34 -3.79 12.77 -16.50
N LEU A 35 -2.72 13.12 -15.78
CA LEU A 35 -2.62 12.87 -14.34
C LEU A 35 -3.76 13.55 -13.57
N SER A 36 -4.03 14.83 -13.83
CA SER A 36 -5.14 15.55 -13.17
C SER A 36 -6.50 14.91 -13.44
N ARG A 37 -6.77 14.44 -14.66
CA ARG A 37 -8.00 13.73 -14.99
C ARG A 37 -8.15 12.43 -14.19
N VAL A 38 -7.09 11.63 -14.11
CA VAL A 38 -7.08 10.38 -13.34
C VAL A 38 -7.28 10.65 -11.84
N LEU A 39 -6.59 11.63 -11.27
CA LEU A 39 -6.75 11.98 -9.85
C LEU A 39 -8.19 12.44 -9.52
N ALA A 40 -8.82 13.20 -10.42
CA ALA A 40 -10.22 13.60 -10.27
C ALA A 40 -11.21 12.43 -10.38
N GLN A 41 -10.87 11.36 -11.10
CA GLN A 41 -11.65 10.13 -11.14
C GLN A 41 -11.48 9.33 -9.85
N LEU A 42 -10.22 9.13 -9.40
CA LEU A 42 -9.89 8.43 -8.16
C LEU A 42 -10.59 9.05 -6.94
N SER A 43 -10.66 10.39 -6.86
CA SER A 43 -11.29 11.09 -5.75
C SER A 43 -12.81 10.85 -5.63
N ARG A 44 -13.44 10.24 -6.65
CA ARG A 44 -14.87 9.90 -6.66
C ARG A 44 -15.13 8.43 -6.41
N LEU A 45 -14.08 7.60 -6.36
CA LEU A 45 -14.24 6.18 -6.07
C LEU A 45 -14.51 5.96 -4.57
N PRO A 46 -15.23 4.90 -4.20
CA PRO A 46 -15.41 4.54 -2.80
C PRO A 46 -14.07 4.34 -2.09
N PRO A 47 -13.97 4.66 -0.78
CA PRO A 47 -12.77 4.39 -0.01
C PRO A 47 -12.56 2.88 0.17
N LEU A 48 -11.30 2.45 0.25
CA LEU A 48 -10.93 1.04 0.50
C LEU A 48 -11.24 0.57 1.92
N VAL A 49 -11.14 1.50 2.88
CA VAL A 49 -11.39 1.24 4.30
C VAL A 49 -12.22 2.38 4.87
N SER A 50 -13.00 2.07 5.87
CA SER A 50 -13.82 3.02 6.62
C SER A 50 -13.04 3.63 7.79
N SER A 51 -13.54 4.75 8.31
CA SER A 51 -12.95 5.41 9.48
C SER A 51 -12.98 4.54 10.75
N TRP A 52 -14.02 3.71 10.93
CA TRP A 52 -14.14 2.86 12.11
C TRP A 52 -13.10 1.72 12.11
N GLU A 53 -12.75 1.17 10.94
CA GLU A 53 -11.70 0.16 10.80
C GLU A 53 -10.33 0.74 11.20
N ILE A 54 -10.06 1.97 10.77
CA ILE A 54 -8.83 2.70 11.12
C ILE A 54 -8.76 2.92 12.64
N GLU A 55 -9.83 3.41 13.26
CA GLU A 55 -9.85 3.66 14.71
C GLU A 55 -9.80 2.35 15.52
N THR A 56 -10.40 1.28 15.01
CA THR A 56 -10.27 -0.07 15.59
C THR A 56 -8.83 -0.55 15.56
N LEU A 57 -8.16 -0.43 14.41
CA LEU A 57 -6.74 -0.80 14.30
C LEU A 57 -5.87 0.07 15.21
N ARG A 58 -6.12 1.38 15.29
CA ARG A 58 -5.42 2.29 16.22
C ARG A 58 -5.54 1.81 17.67
N GLY A 59 -6.74 1.45 18.11
CA GLY A 59 -6.97 0.90 19.45
C GLY A 59 -6.19 -0.40 19.70
N GLN A 60 -6.20 -1.31 18.72
CA GLN A 60 -5.42 -2.56 18.79
C GLN A 60 -3.90 -2.30 18.84
N LEU A 61 -3.39 -1.34 18.08
CA LEU A 61 -1.97 -0.97 18.13
C LEU A 61 -1.60 -0.36 19.49
N ALA A 62 -2.49 0.39 20.13
CA ALA A 62 -2.26 0.87 21.50
C ALA A 62 -2.12 -0.29 22.51
N GLU A 63 -2.91 -1.36 22.36
CA GLU A 63 -2.74 -2.60 23.15
C GLU A 63 -1.37 -3.26 22.89
N VAL A 64 -0.90 -3.25 21.63
CA VAL A 64 0.42 -3.80 21.28
C VAL A 64 1.54 -3.03 21.98
N VAL A 65 1.47 -1.69 21.99
CA VAL A 65 2.46 -0.83 22.68
C VAL A 65 2.47 -1.11 24.18
N ARG A 66 1.31 -1.37 24.80
CA ARG A 66 1.20 -1.78 26.21
C ARG A 66 1.60 -3.23 26.48
N GLY A 67 1.94 -4.00 25.44
CA GLY A 67 2.32 -5.40 25.55
C GLY A 67 1.14 -6.37 25.81
N GLU A 68 -0.09 -5.91 25.66
CA GLU A 68 -1.33 -6.70 25.84
C GLU A 68 -1.65 -7.58 24.62
N ARG A 69 -1.01 -7.28 23.49
CA ARG A 69 -1.25 -7.88 22.18
C ARG A 69 0.04 -7.96 21.37
N PHE A 70 0.10 -8.87 20.41
CA PHE A 70 1.20 -8.99 19.46
C PHE A 70 0.77 -8.53 18.07
N LEU A 71 1.62 -7.80 17.35
CA LEU A 71 1.38 -7.40 15.96
C LEU A 71 2.06 -8.39 15.01
N LEU A 72 1.27 -9.05 14.17
CA LEU A 72 1.76 -9.83 13.05
C LEU A 72 1.45 -9.08 11.75
N GLN A 73 2.50 -8.60 11.08
CA GLN A 73 2.38 -8.00 9.75
C GLN A 73 3.09 -8.88 8.71
N GLY A 74 2.41 -9.21 7.62
CA GLY A 74 2.96 -10.09 6.59
C GLY A 74 2.25 -9.96 5.25
N GLY A 75 2.96 -10.29 4.17
CA GLY A 75 2.48 -10.21 2.79
C GLY A 75 3.64 -9.90 1.85
N ASP A 76 3.32 -9.42 0.65
CA ASP A 76 4.31 -9.30 -0.42
C ASP A 76 5.28 -8.13 -0.20
N CYS A 77 6.48 -8.27 -0.76
CA CYS A 77 7.39 -7.15 -0.94
C CYS A 77 6.82 -6.15 -1.97
N SER A 78 6.14 -6.68 -2.98
CA SER A 78 5.44 -5.95 -4.01
C SER A 78 4.37 -6.79 -4.65
N GLU A 79 3.22 -6.18 -4.84
CA GLU A 79 2.18 -6.74 -5.67
C GLU A 79 2.46 -6.37 -7.13
N SER A 80 2.03 -7.25 -8.03
CA SER A 80 1.92 -7.00 -9.47
C SER A 80 0.45 -7.07 -9.86
N PHE A 81 0.05 -6.39 -10.92
CA PHE A 81 -1.32 -6.51 -11.45
C PHE A 81 -1.61 -7.91 -11.99
N GLU A 82 -0.58 -8.62 -12.45
CA GLU A 82 -0.70 -9.98 -12.98
C GLU A 82 -0.95 -11.01 -11.86
N ASP A 83 -0.42 -10.77 -10.66
CA ASP A 83 -0.55 -11.70 -9.51
C ASP A 83 -1.79 -11.42 -8.63
N CYS A 84 -2.67 -10.53 -9.07
CA CYS A 84 -3.91 -10.16 -8.36
C CYS A 84 -5.02 -11.21 -8.59
N GLU A 85 -4.75 -12.46 -8.20
CA GLU A 85 -5.68 -13.59 -8.32
C GLU A 85 -6.17 -14.09 -6.96
N SER A 86 -7.41 -14.61 -6.93
CA SER A 86 -8.05 -15.10 -5.70
C SER A 86 -7.27 -16.23 -5.01
N SER A 87 -6.63 -17.10 -5.79
CA SER A 87 -5.79 -18.21 -5.30
C SER A 87 -4.55 -17.69 -4.54
N SER A 88 -3.90 -16.66 -5.10
CA SER A 88 -2.73 -15.99 -4.53
C SER A 88 -3.09 -15.29 -3.21
N ILE A 89 -4.20 -14.54 -3.21
CA ILE A 89 -4.72 -13.86 -2.01
C ILE A 89 -5.07 -14.87 -0.91
N ALA A 90 -5.79 -15.93 -1.24
CA ALA A 90 -6.16 -16.99 -0.29
C ALA A 90 -4.92 -17.68 0.32
N ALA A 91 -3.90 -17.96 -0.49
CA ALA A 91 -2.66 -18.55 -0.02
C ALA A 91 -1.93 -17.63 0.97
N LYS A 92 -1.86 -16.33 0.70
CA LYS A 92 -1.26 -15.33 1.61
C LYS A 92 -2.02 -15.25 2.93
N LEU A 93 -3.35 -15.18 2.88
CA LEU A 93 -4.19 -15.15 4.08
C LEU A 93 -4.02 -16.42 4.91
N LYS A 94 -3.95 -17.59 4.25
CA LYS A 94 -3.71 -18.87 4.94
C LYS A 94 -2.39 -18.86 5.72
N ILE A 95 -1.31 -18.38 5.12
CA ILE A 95 0.00 -18.27 5.79
C ILE A 95 -0.09 -17.33 6.98
N LEU A 96 -0.71 -16.15 6.81
CA LEU A 96 -0.87 -15.16 7.87
C LEU A 96 -1.68 -15.72 9.07
N LEU A 97 -2.75 -16.47 8.78
CA LEU A 97 -3.57 -17.13 9.79
C LEU A 97 -2.81 -18.26 10.50
N GLN A 98 -2.06 -19.09 9.77
CA GLN A 98 -1.22 -20.15 10.34
C GLN A 98 -0.16 -19.60 11.29
N MET A 99 0.57 -18.56 10.88
CA MET A 99 1.53 -17.88 11.74
C MET A 99 0.87 -17.28 12.98
N SER A 100 -0.31 -16.67 12.81
CA SER A 100 -1.07 -16.12 13.94
C SER A 100 -1.45 -17.20 14.94
N LEU A 101 -1.85 -18.39 14.50
CA LEU A 101 -2.23 -19.48 15.40
C LEU A 101 -1.04 -19.91 16.27
N VAL A 102 0.13 -20.07 15.66
CA VAL A 102 1.38 -20.40 16.37
C VAL A 102 1.73 -19.32 17.41
N LEU A 103 1.62 -18.04 17.04
CA LEU A 103 1.91 -16.92 17.94
C LEU A 103 0.92 -16.80 19.10
N VAL A 104 -0.37 -17.03 18.85
CA VAL A 104 -1.40 -17.06 19.90
C VAL A 104 -1.09 -18.18 20.89
N HIS A 105 -0.79 -19.39 20.39
CA HIS A 105 -0.51 -20.54 21.23
C HIS A 105 0.78 -20.38 22.06
N GLY A 106 1.88 -20.00 21.42
CA GLY A 106 3.19 -19.86 22.08
C GLY A 106 3.29 -18.62 22.97
N GLY A 107 2.69 -17.50 22.54
CA GLY A 107 2.79 -16.21 23.24
C GLY A 107 1.70 -15.96 24.28
N ARG A 108 0.61 -16.75 24.28
CA ARG A 108 -0.57 -16.57 25.16
C ARG A 108 -1.13 -15.13 25.16
N LYS A 109 -1.00 -14.44 24.02
CA LYS A 109 -1.49 -13.08 23.80
C LYS A 109 -2.38 -13.04 22.57
N ARG A 110 -3.28 -12.06 22.54
CA ARG A 110 -4.04 -11.75 21.34
C ARG A 110 -3.08 -11.31 20.23
N VAL A 111 -3.41 -11.64 18.97
CA VAL A 111 -2.62 -11.21 17.80
C VAL A 111 -3.47 -10.30 16.93
N THR A 112 -2.96 -9.12 16.58
CA THR A 112 -3.49 -8.29 15.49
C THR A 112 -2.74 -8.60 14.22
N ARG A 113 -3.50 -8.84 13.15
CA ARG A 113 -3.00 -9.28 11.85
C ARG A 113 -3.11 -8.12 10.88
N VAL A 114 -2.01 -7.76 10.23
CA VAL A 114 -1.96 -6.71 9.22
C VAL A 114 -1.39 -7.29 7.92
N GLY A 115 -2.21 -7.25 6.88
CA GLY A 115 -1.81 -7.65 5.55
C GLY A 115 -0.90 -6.63 4.86
N ARG A 116 0.09 -7.11 4.11
CA ARG A 116 0.74 -6.35 3.04
C ARG A 116 0.19 -6.85 1.70
N PHE A 117 -1.03 -6.43 1.42
CA PHE A 117 -1.78 -6.73 0.21
C PHE A 117 -2.79 -5.60 -0.03
N ALA A 118 -3.35 -5.50 -1.22
CA ALA A 118 -4.26 -4.43 -1.66
C ALA A 118 -3.63 -3.03 -1.60
N GLY A 119 -2.40 -2.86 -2.09
CA GLY A 119 -1.84 -1.52 -2.28
C GLY A 119 -0.33 -1.42 -2.50
N GLN A 120 0.41 -2.52 -2.46
CA GLN A 120 1.88 -2.55 -2.54
C GLN A 120 2.38 -2.53 -4.00
N TYR A 121 1.86 -1.62 -4.82
CA TYR A 121 2.16 -1.52 -6.26
C TYR A 121 3.20 -0.44 -6.60
N ALA A 122 3.82 0.20 -5.60
CA ALA A 122 4.87 1.19 -5.79
C ALA A 122 6.15 0.80 -5.05
N LYS A 123 7.32 1.10 -5.64
CA LYS A 123 8.64 0.79 -5.11
C LYS A 123 9.57 1.99 -5.14
N PRO A 124 10.24 2.34 -4.02
CA PRO A 124 11.37 3.25 -4.07
C PRO A 124 12.55 2.60 -4.80
N ARG A 125 13.38 3.42 -5.45
CA ARG A 125 14.58 2.97 -6.15
C ARG A 125 15.79 3.79 -5.70
N SER A 126 16.92 3.11 -5.56
CA SER A 126 18.21 3.74 -5.24
C SER A 126 18.75 4.60 -6.39
N ALA A 127 18.36 4.30 -7.63
CA ALA A 127 18.72 5.04 -8.82
C ALA A 127 17.48 5.29 -9.69
N ASP A 128 17.44 6.44 -10.35
CA ASP A 128 16.32 6.83 -11.22
C ASP A 128 16.35 6.13 -12.58
N VAL A 129 17.53 5.60 -12.96
CA VAL A 129 17.76 4.88 -14.21
C VAL A 129 18.31 3.50 -13.96
N GLU A 130 18.10 2.62 -14.94
CA GLU A 130 18.60 1.26 -15.00
C GLU A 130 19.26 1.04 -16.36
N THR A 131 20.48 0.52 -16.35
CA THR A 131 21.25 0.23 -17.57
C THR A 131 21.37 -1.28 -17.76
N ARG A 132 20.93 -1.80 -18.91
CA ARG A 132 21.12 -3.20 -19.31
C ARG A 132 21.65 -3.25 -20.73
N GLN A 133 22.71 -4.01 -20.96
CA GLN A 133 23.31 -4.22 -22.29
C GLN A 133 23.57 -2.91 -23.07
N GLY A 134 24.01 -1.85 -22.38
CA GLY A 134 24.31 -0.54 -22.96
C GLY A 134 23.12 0.40 -23.14
N LEU A 135 21.87 -0.08 -22.98
CA LEU A 135 20.67 0.76 -23.01
C LEU A 135 20.34 1.25 -21.59
N THR A 136 20.13 2.55 -21.43
CA THR A 136 19.75 3.18 -20.14
C THR A 136 18.31 3.69 -20.22
N LEU A 137 17.46 3.22 -19.31
CA LEU A 137 16.04 3.59 -19.23
C LEU A 137 15.67 3.97 -17.79
N PRO A 138 14.54 4.68 -17.58
CA PRO A 138 14.03 4.89 -16.23
C PRO A 138 13.83 3.59 -15.46
N ALA A 139 14.08 3.63 -14.16
CA ALA A 139 13.89 2.48 -13.29
C ALA A 139 12.41 2.10 -13.19
N TYR A 140 12.12 0.80 -13.16
CA TYR A 140 10.79 0.30 -12.80
C TYR A 140 10.46 0.66 -11.34
N ARG A 141 9.32 1.30 -11.11
CA ARG A 141 8.89 1.84 -9.81
C ARG A 141 7.64 1.16 -9.26
N GLY A 142 7.31 -0.03 -9.76
CA GLY A 142 6.08 -0.74 -9.42
C GLY A 142 4.96 -0.46 -10.42
N ASP A 143 4.02 -1.39 -10.52
CA ASP A 143 2.97 -1.41 -11.54
C ASP A 143 2.03 -0.20 -11.48
N MET A 144 1.90 0.46 -10.32
CA MET A 144 1.15 1.70 -10.17
C MET A 144 1.79 2.88 -10.93
N VAL A 145 3.09 2.79 -11.23
CA VAL A 145 3.86 3.85 -11.89
C VAL A 145 4.11 3.50 -13.35
N ASN A 146 4.87 2.44 -13.60
CA ASN A 146 5.30 2.01 -14.94
C ASN A 146 5.39 0.47 -14.99
N ARG A 147 5.75 -0.09 -16.15
CA ARG A 147 5.71 -1.54 -16.39
C ARG A 147 7.07 -2.20 -16.14
N VAL A 148 7.05 -3.49 -15.79
CA VAL A 148 8.26 -4.27 -15.47
C VAL A 148 9.20 -4.44 -16.66
N GLY A 149 8.66 -4.48 -17.88
CA GLY A 149 9.39 -4.65 -19.13
C GLY A 149 10.53 -3.63 -19.30
N PHE A 150 11.62 -4.03 -19.97
CA PHE A 150 12.80 -3.18 -20.20
C PHE A 150 12.79 -2.58 -21.61
N THR A 151 11.73 -1.83 -21.92
CA THR A 151 11.61 -1.07 -23.17
C THR A 151 11.36 0.41 -22.88
N PRO A 152 11.69 1.32 -23.80
CA PRO A 152 11.38 2.75 -23.61
C PRO A 152 9.91 3.00 -23.30
N ALA A 153 8.99 2.29 -23.96
CA ALA A 153 7.55 2.43 -23.74
C ALA A 153 7.12 1.95 -22.34
N ASP A 154 7.63 0.79 -21.90
CA ASP A 154 7.29 0.22 -20.59
C ASP A 154 7.72 1.10 -19.42
N ARG A 155 8.80 1.88 -19.60
CA ARG A 155 9.39 2.67 -18.52
C ARG A 155 8.81 4.08 -18.40
N ILE A 156 7.95 4.51 -19.32
CA ILE A 156 7.20 5.77 -19.21
C ILE A 156 6.14 5.63 -18.11
N PRO A 157 6.12 6.51 -17.10
CA PRO A 157 5.05 6.54 -16.12
C PRO A 157 3.68 6.80 -16.77
N ASP A 158 2.69 5.96 -16.46
CA ASP A 158 1.34 6.05 -17.01
C ASP A 158 0.34 6.34 -15.88
N PRO A 159 -0.33 7.51 -15.85
CA PRO A 159 -1.31 7.82 -14.83
C PRO A 159 -2.47 6.82 -14.76
N ALA A 160 -2.83 6.17 -15.88
CA ALA A 160 -3.94 5.21 -15.91
C ALA A 160 -3.71 4.01 -14.97
N ASN A 161 -2.44 3.69 -14.67
CA ASN A 161 -2.09 2.65 -13.72
C ASN A 161 -2.57 2.97 -12.28
N LEU A 162 -2.77 4.24 -11.93
CA LEU A 162 -3.34 4.61 -10.62
C LEU A 162 -4.80 4.14 -10.49
N LEU A 163 -5.60 4.29 -11.55
CA LEU A 163 -6.97 3.77 -11.58
C LEU A 163 -6.98 2.25 -11.57
N ARG A 164 -6.11 1.63 -12.37
CA ARG A 164 -5.99 0.17 -12.38
C ARG A 164 -5.66 -0.36 -10.99
N ALA A 165 -4.67 0.24 -10.32
CA ALA A 165 -4.32 -0.11 -8.96
C ALA A 165 -5.52 0.03 -8.01
N SER A 166 -6.31 1.11 -8.12
CA SER A 166 -7.51 1.27 -7.27
C SER A 166 -8.54 0.16 -7.47
N TYR A 167 -8.73 -0.33 -8.70
CA TYR A 167 -9.63 -1.45 -8.97
C TYR A 167 -9.11 -2.75 -8.37
N ASP A 168 -7.83 -3.06 -8.57
CA ASP A 168 -7.19 -4.28 -8.07
C ASP A 168 -7.17 -4.30 -6.53
N GLN A 169 -6.90 -3.14 -5.90
CA GLN A 169 -7.00 -2.96 -4.44
C GLN A 169 -8.41 -3.24 -3.92
N THR A 170 -9.44 -2.79 -4.64
CA THR A 170 -10.85 -3.02 -4.24
C THR A 170 -11.20 -4.51 -4.33
N GLN A 171 -10.72 -5.22 -5.37
CA GLN A 171 -10.94 -6.65 -5.52
C GLN A 171 -10.26 -7.44 -4.39
N ASP A 172 -9.03 -7.10 -4.05
CA ASP A 172 -8.29 -7.77 -2.99
C ASP A 172 -8.89 -7.48 -1.60
N GLN A 173 -9.25 -6.23 -1.29
CA GLN A 173 -9.96 -5.90 -0.04
C GLN A 173 -11.28 -6.65 0.09
N HIS A 174 -12.04 -6.75 -0.99
CA HIS A 174 -13.27 -7.53 -1.01
C HIS A 174 -12.97 -9.01 -0.69
N LEU A 175 -12.11 -9.67 -1.46
CA LEU A 175 -11.75 -11.08 -1.26
C LEU A 175 -11.21 -11.36 0.14
N SER A 176 -10.33 -10.48 0.63
CA SER A 176 -9.77 -10.56 1.98
C SER A 176 -10.84 -10.40 3.06
N GLY A 177 -11.72 -9.41 2.93
CA GLY A 177 -12.85 -9.18 3.82
C GLY A 177 -13.78 -10.40 3.88
N TRP A 178 -14.17 -10.97 2.74
CA TRP A 178 -14.98 -12.19 2.67
C TRP A 178 -14.29 -13.37 3.33
N MET A 179 -12.97 -13.53 3.19
CA MET A 179 -12.25 -14.64 3.82
C MET A 179 -12.01 -14.45 5.32
N THR A 180 -11.99 -13.20 5.82
CA THR A 180 -11.85 -12.91 7.25
C THR A 180 -13.18 -12.88 8.01
N TRP A 181 -14.29 -12.53 7.32
CA TRP A 181 -15.63 -12.38 7.91
C TRP A 181 -16.62 -13.45 7.47
N GLY A 182 -16.33 -14.21 6.41
CA GLY A 182 -17.14 -15.33 5.94
C GLY A 182 -17.09 -16.50 6.91
N ASP A 183 -18.26 -16.82 7.48
CA ASP A 183 -18.63 -17.97 8.31
C ASP A 183 -17.54 -19.03 8.53
N PHE A 184 -16.72 -18.83 9.55
CA PHE A 184 -16.32 -19.97 10.37
C PHE A 184 -17.52 -20.29 11.26
N PRO A 185 -18.19 -21.45 11.11
CA PRO A 185 -19.22 -21.84 12.05
C PRO A 185 -18.60 -21.87 13.45
N ARG A 186 -19.27 -21.20 14.39
CA ARG A 186 -18.91 -21.26 15.81
C ARG A 186 -19.03 -22.67 16.35
#